data_AF-A0A915XHW9-F1
#
_entry.id   AF-A0A915XHW9-F1
#
_cell.length_a   1.000
_cell.length_b   1.000
_cell.length_c   1.000
_cell.angle_alpha   90.00
_cell.angle_beta   90.00
_cell.angle_gamma   90.00
#
_symmetry.space_group_name_H-M   'P 1'
#
loop_
_entity.id
_entity.type
_entity.pdbx_description
1 polymer ?
#
loop_
_entity_poly.entity_id
_entity_poly.type
_entity_poly.pdbx_seq_one_letter_code
_entity_poly.pdbx_strand_id
1 'polypeptide(L)'
;MKKICAVVIAGFLSVLLADYSHAVDEAVASIHSSRSHDEHPAREQELTERERAWLETFYKGNMLADGWERVTEEILSKTPREMQEEQKKVLEILGEKIGREWCRDNQVRRIDTRMLRQWGEKLKQAAEEDPRKLAETIRKIDQKVNEILN
;
A
#
# COMPACT_ATOMS: atom_id res chain seq x y z
N MET A 1 40.91 -15.19 19.01
CA MET A 1 40.26 -14.66 17.79
C MET A 1 39.53 -15.78 17.07
N LYS A 2 38.21 -15.89 17.24
CA LYS A 2 37.38 -16.89 16.54
C LYS A 2 36.85 -16.28 15.25
N LYS A 3 37.31 -16.79 14.10
CA LYS A 3 36.72 -16.48 12.79
C LYS A 3 35.37 -17.21 12.74
N ILE A 4 34.28 -16.46 12.87
CA ILE A 4 32.93 -17.00 12.67
C ILE A 4 32.70 -17.07 11.16
N CYS A 5 32.36 -18.27 10.67
CA CYS A 5 32.10 -18.58 9.27
C CYS A 5 31.03 -17.66 8.66
N ALA A 6 31.40 -16.93 7.61
CA ALA A 6 30.48 -16.16 6.75
C ALA A 6 29.45 -17.04 5.99
N VAL A 7 29.59 -18.37 6.02
CA VAL A 7 28.77 -19.33 5.26
C VAL A 7 27.41 -19.62 5.92
N VAL A 8 27.28 -19.47 7.24
CA VAL A 8 26.00 -19.76 7.94
C VAL A 8 25.01 -18.59 7.83
N ILE A 9 25.49 -17.36 7.61
CA ILE A 9 24.65 -16.16 7.50
C ILE A 9 23.95 -16.08 6.14
N ALA A 10 24.62 -16.53 5.06
CA ALA A 10 24.06 -16.47 3.71
C ALA A 10 22.87 -17.42 3.50
N GLY A 11 22.91 -18.63 4.06
CA GLY A 11 21.81 -19.60 3.94
C GLY A 11 20.54 -19.18 4.68
N PHE A 12 20.67 -18.55 5.85
CA PHE A 12 19.53 -18.02 6.60
C PHE A 12 18.91 -16.81 5.91
N LEU A 13 19.72 -15.93 5.29
CA LEU A 13 19.23 -14.78 4.54
C LEU A 13 18.47 -15.20 3.27
N SER A 14 18.92 -16.26 2.58
CA SER A 14 18.25 -16.77 1.37
C SER A 14 16.87 -17.38 1.65
N VAL A 15 16.70 -18.11 2.76
CA VAL A 15 15.39 -18.67 3.14
C VAL A 15 14.43 -17.56 3.59
N LEU A 16 14.93 -16.57 4.36
CA LEU A 16 14.13 -15.42 4.81
C LEU A 16 13.67 -14.52 3.67
N LEU A 17 14.48 -14.36 2.62
CA LEU A 17 14.11 -13.62 1.42
C LEU A 17 13.11 -14.39 0.55
N ALA A 18 13.19 -15.73 0.51
CA ALA A 18 12.26 -16.56 -0.25
C ALA A 18 10.86 -16.61 0.39
N ASP A 19 10.78 -16.81 1.71
CA ASP A 19 9.51 -16.76 2.45
C ASP A 19 8.86 -15.37 2.36
N TYR A 20 9.69 -14.32 2.31
CA TYR A 20 9.21 -12.97 2.12
C TYR A 20 8.73 -12.71 0.69
N SER A 21 9.52 -13.06 -0.33
CA SER A 21 9.10 -12.96 -1.74
C SER A 21 7.77 -13.69 -1.94
N HIS A 22 7.61 -14.88 -1.35
CA HIS A 22 6.37 -15.62 -1.42
C HIS A 22 5.18 -14.89 -0.74
N ALA A 23 5.40 -14.28 0.43
CA ALA A 23 4.36 -13.52 1.12
C ALA A 23 3.93 -12.25 0.37
N VAL A 24 4.84 -11.60 -0.36
CA VAL A 24 4.50 -10.44 -1.19
C VAL A 24 3.89 -10.87 -2.52
N ASP A 25 4.41 -11.91 -3.17
CA ASP A 25 3.80 -12.53 -4.35
C ASP A 25 2.35 -12.95 -4.06
N GLU A 26 2.08 -13.51 -2.86
CA GLU A 26 0.74 -13.84 -2.41
C GLU A 26 -0.12 -12.59 -2.17
N ALA A 27 0.44 -11.49 -1.63
CA ALA A 27 -0.28 -10.23 -1.47
C ALA A 27 -0.61 -9.60 -2.83
N VAL A 28 0.33 -9.58 -3.77
CA VAL A 28 0.14 -9.11 -5.15
C VAL A 28 -0.88 -9.97 -5.86
N ALA A 29 -0.78 -11.30 -5.74
CA ALA A 29 -1.73 -12.25 -6.31
C ALA A 29 -3.12 -12.11 -5.70
N SER A 30 -3.23 -11.85 -4.40
CA SER A 30 -4.52 -11.59 -3.72
C SER A 30 -5.15 -10.28 -4.21
N ILE A 31 -4.35 -9.22 -4.37
CA ILE A 31 -4.79 -7.94 -4.94
C ILE A 31 -5.22 -8.11 -6.42
N HIS A 32 -4.46 -8.88 -7.21
CA HIS A 32 -4.78 -9.18 -8.61
C HIS A 32 -5.98 -10.12 -8.75
N SER A 33 -6.14 -11.10 -7.87
CA SER A 33 -7.29 -12.02 -7.86
C SER A 33 -8.57 -11.31 -7.44
N SER A 34 -8.47 -10.29 -6.59
CA SER A 34 -9.61 -9.41 -6.26
C SER A 34 -10.02 -8.57 -7.48
N ARG A 35 -9.10 -8.33 -8.42
CA ARG A 35 -9.38 -7.60 -9.68
C ARG A 35 -10.08 -8.48 -10.73
N SER A 36 -9.95 -9.81 -10.67
CA SER A 36 -10.47 -10.71 -11.70
C SER A 36 -11.83 -11.37 -11.38
N HIS A 37 -12.38 -11.20 -10.17
CA HIS A 37 -13.70 -11.76 -9.82
C HIS A 37 -14.87 -10.77 -9.79
N ASP A 38 -14.60 -9.47 -9.94
CA ASP A 38 -15.62 -8.44 -10.08
C ASP A 38 -15.59 -7.87 -11.52
N GLU A 39 -16.16 -8.61 -12.48
CA GLU A 39 -16.74 -7.98 -13.68
C GLU A 39 -18.06 -7.26 -13.31
N HIS A 40 -18.01 -6.41 -12.29
CA HIS A 40 -18.89 -5.25 -12.27
C HIS A 40 -18.23 -4.23 -13.20
N PRO A 41 -18.96 -3.58 -14.13
CA PRO A 41 -18.44 -2.38 -14.74
C PRO A 41 -18.33 -1.36 -13.61
N ALA A 42 -17.17 -1.33 -12.96
CA ALA A 42 -16.65 -0.14 -12.32
C ALA A 42 -16.70 0.89 -13.43
N ARG A 43 -17.81 1.62 -13.48
CA ARG A 43 -18.02 2.68 -14.45
C ARG A 43 -16.73 3.48 -14.40
N GLU A 44 -16.01 3.58 -15.51
CA GLU A 44 -15.05 4.65 -15.72
C GLU A 44 -15.86 5.95 -15.66
N GLN A 45 -16.26 6.34 -14.45
CA GLN A 45 -16.89 7.61 -14.21
C GLN A 45 -15.77 8.60 -14.35
N GLU A 46 -15.83 9.37 -15.42
CA GLU A 46 -14.98 10.51 -15.60
C GLU A 46 -15.11 11.39 -14.34
N LEU A 47 -13.98 11.65 -13.69
CA LEU A 47 -13.95 12.47 -12.50
C LEU A 47 -14.41 13.88 -12.87
N THR A 48 -15.32 14.43 -12.08
CA THR A 48 -15.63 15.86 -12.15
C THR A 48 -14.37 16.69 -11.88
N GLU A 49 -14.35 17.95 -12.31
CA GLU A 49 -13.23 18.86 -12.02
C GLU A 49 -12.94 18.97 -10.51
N ARG A 50 -14.00 18.97 -9.69
CA ARG A 50 -13.89 18.99 -8.23
C ARG A 50 -13.25 17.71 -7.69
N GLU A 51 -13.70 16.54 -8.15
CA GLU A 51 -13.10 15.26 -7.74
C GLU A 51 -11.65 15.15 -8.19
N ARG A 52 -11.31 15.66 -9.39
CA ARG A 52 -9.93 15.72 -9.88
C ARG A 52 -9.04 16.56 -8.97
N ALA A 53 -9.49 17.73 -8.54
CA ALA A 53 -8.74 18.57 -7.59
C ALA A 53 -8.56 17.89 -6.22
N TRP A 54 -9.58 17.17 -5.74
CA TRP A 54 -9.45 16.40 -4.51
C TRP A 54 -8.55 15.17 -4.65
N LEU A 55 -8.55 14.51 -5.81
CA LEU A 55 -7.64 13.41 -6.10
C LEU A 55 -6.19 13.92 -6.17
N GLU A 56 -5.96 15.07 -6.77
CA GLU A 56 -4.64 15.72 -6.73
C GLU A 56 -4.23 16.06 -5.29
N THR A 57 -5.14 16.59 -4.49
CA THR A 57 -4.90 16.85 -3.05
C THR A 57 -4.58 15.56 -2.28
N PHE A 58 -5.21 14.43 -2.62
CA PHE A 58 -4.90 13.14 -2.03
C PHE A 58 -3.46 12.70 -2.31
N TYR A 59 -3.01 12.82 -3.57
CA TYR A 59 -1.66 12.40 -3.96
C TYR A 59 -0.57 13.36 -3.50
N LYS A 60 -0.77 14.67 -3.70
CA LYS A 60 0.22 15.72 -3.43
C LYS A 60 0.19 16.24 -1.99
N GLY A 61 -0.94 16.08 -1.31
CA GLY A 61 -1.16 16.65 0.02
C GLY A 61 -1.51 18.13 -0.04
N ASN A 62 -1.42 18.78 1.12
CA ASN A 62 -1.63 20.22 1.26
C ASN A 62 -0.79 20.74 2.44
N MET A 63 -0.98 22.00 2.83
CA MET A 63 -0.20 22.62 3.92
C MET A 63 -0.37 21.95 5.29
N LEU A 64 -1.44 21.19 5.51
CA LEU A 64 -1.78 20.57 6.80
C LEU A 64 -1.47 19.08 6.86
N ALA A 65 -1.26 18.42 5.72
CA ALA A 65 -1.05 16.98 5.66
C ALA A 65 -0.26 16.57 4.42
N ASP A 66 0.65 15.62 4.61
CA ASP A 66 1.38 14.97 3.53
C ASP A 66 0.42 14.19 2.61
N GLY A 67 0.72 14.20 1.31
CA GLY A 67 0.01 13.40 0.31
C GLY A 67 0.49 11.95 0.26
N TRP A 68 -0.29 11.11 -0.42
CA TRP A 68 0.01 9.69 -0.61
C TRP A 68 1.40 9.44 -1.20
N GLU A 69 1.86 10.30 -2.12
CA GLU A 69 3.17 10.17 -2.74
C GLU A 69 4.29 10.28 -1.71
N ARG A 70 4.26 11.33 -0.88
CA ARG A 70 5.26 11.56 0.16
C ARG A 70 5.23 10.49 1.24
N VAL A 71 4.04 10.03 1.63
CA VAL A 71 3.87 8.90 2.55
C VAL A 71 4.50 7.64 1.97
N THR A 72 4.27 7.36 0.69
CA THR A 72 4.82 6.20 -0.02
C THR A 72 6.34 6.29 -0.14
N GLU A 73 6.89 7.44 -0.49
CA GLU A 73 8.34 7.68 -0.52
C GLU A 73 9.00 7.44 0.84
N GLU A 74 8.38 7.94 1.90
CA GLU A 74 8.88 7.73 3.27
C GLU A 74 8.90 6.23 3.63
N ILE A 75 7.82 5.51 3.34
CA ILE A 75 7.70 4.07 3.56
C ILE A 75 8.77 3.30 2.78
N LEU A 76 8.92 3.61 1.48
CA LEU A 76 9.88 2.93 0.61
C LEU A 76 11.33 3.21 1.00
N SER A 77 11.63 4.42 1.52
CA SER A 77 12.97 4.75 1.99
C SER A 77 13.44 3.88 3.17
N LYS A 78 12.49 3.35 3.95
CA LYS A 78 12.72 2.43 5.08
C LYS A 78 12.67 0.95 4.65
N THR A 79 12.31 0.69 3.41
CA THR A 79 12.14 -0.66 2.86
C THR A 79 13.43 -1.13 2.16
N PRO A 80 13.90 -2.38 2.36
CA PRO A 80 15.07 -2.93 1.69
C PRO A 80 14.94 -2.85 0.17
N ARG A 81 16.03 -2.52 -0.53
CA ARG A 81 16.04 -2.19 -1.96
C ARG A 81 15.45 -3.29 -2.83
N GLU A 82 15.71 -4.55 -2.48
CA GLU A 82 15.20 -5.74 -3.16
C GLU A 82 13.67 -5.87 -3.08
N MET A 83 13.03 -5.18 -2.13
CA MET A 83 11.59 -5.23 -1.89
C MET A 83 10.86 -3.96 -2.36
N GLN A 84 11.59 -2.86 -2.62
CA GLN A 84 11.01 -1.55 -2.89
C GLN A 84 10.11 -1.54 -4.13
N GLU A 85 10.54 -2.17 -5.23
CA GLU A 85 9.75 -2.18 -6.48
C GLU A 85 8.41 -2.89 -6.31
N GLU A 86 8.38 -3.98 -5.56
CA GLU A 86 7.16 -4.74 -5.33
C GLU A 86 6.24 -4.00 -4.36
N GLN A 87 6.79 -3.49 -3.25
CA GLN A 87 6.05 -2.69 -2.28
C GLN A 87 5.48 -1.41 -2.91
N LYS A 88 6.22 -0.79 -3.83
CA LYS A 88 5.75 0.38 -4.58
C LYS A 88 4.51 0.04 -5.40
N LYS A 89 4.52 -1.06 -6.16
CA LYS A 89 3.38 -1.48 -6.99
C LYS A 89 2.11 -1.70 -6.17
N VAL A 90 2.21 -2.38 -5.03
CA VAL A 90 1.03 -2.62 -4.18
C VAL A 90 0.54 -1.34 -3.50
N LEU A 91 1.42 -0.42 -3.13
CA LEU A 91 1.05 0.90 -2.60
C LEU A 91 0.42 1.80 -3.66
N GLU A 92 0.86 1.72 -4.92
CA GLU A 92 0.24 2.43 -6.05
C GLU A 92 -1.20 1.95 -6.29
N ILE A 93 -1.40 0.63 -6.35
CA ILE A 93 -2.74 0.03 -6.53
C ILE A 93 -3.66 0.41 -5.36
N LEU A 94 -3.16 0.29 -4.13
CA LEU A 94 -3.93 0.66 -2.94
C LEU A 94 -4.28 2.16 -2.94
N GLY A 95 -3.30 3.00 -3.26
CA GLY A 95 -3.48 4.45 -3.38
C GLY A 95 -4.53 4.82 -4.43
N GLU A 96 -4.57 4.14 -5.56
CA GLU A 96 -5.58 4.36 -6.59
C GLU A 96 -6.99 4.07 -6.07
N LYS A 97 -7.22 2.90 -5.45
CA LYS A 97 -8.53 2.52 -4.90
C LYS A 97 -9.02 3.53 -3.87
N ILE A 98 -8.13 3.87 -2.92
CA ILE A 98 -8.43 4.79 -1.82
C ILE A 98 -8.70 6.20 -2.37
N GLY A 99 -7.81 6.71 -3.22
CA GLY A 99 -7.89 8.07 -3.77
C GLY A 99 -9.16 8.27 -4.59
N ARG A 100 -9.51 7.31 -5.44
CA ARG A 100 -10.74 7.35 -6.25
C ARG A 100 -11.99 7.44 -5.40
N GLU A 101 -12.08 6.69 -4.31
CA GLU A 101 -13.24 6.79 -3.43
C GLU A 101 -13.22 8.06 -2.58
N TRP A 102 -12.07 8.43 -2.00
CA TRP A 102 -11.98 9.53 -1.06
C TRP A 102 -12.22 10.91 -1.70
N CYS A 103 -11.89 11.06 -2.99
CA CYS A 103 -12.07 12.29 -3.74
C CYS A 103 -13.54 12.66 -4.03
N ARG A 104 -14.47 11.72 -3.82
CA ARG A 104 -15.92 11.91 -4.00
C ARG A 104 -16.49 12.85 -2.94
N ASP A 105 -17.74 13.29 -3.14
CA ASP A 105 -18.43 14.14 -2.16
C ASP A 105 -18.48 13.47 -0.78
N ASN A 106 -18.23 14.25 0.27
CA ASN A 106 -18.25 13.78 1.66
C ASN A 106 -19.57 13.10 2.05
N GLN A 107 -20.69 13.47 1.43
CA GLN A 107 -22.00 12.88 1.70
C GLN A 107 -22.17 11.47 1.13
N VAL A 108 -21.37 11.09 0.13
CA VAL A 108 -21.51 9.80 -0.57
C VAL A 108 -20.29 8.89 -0.47
N ARG A 109 -19.11 9.45 -0.15
CA ARG A 109 -17.88 8.66 0.00
C ARG A 109 -17.96 7.71 1.19
N ARG A 110 -17.45 6.51 1.00
CA ARG A 110 -17.38 5.44 2.01
C ARG A 110 -16.06 5.48 2.78
N ILE A 111 -15.00 6.01 2.18
CA ILE A 111 -13.68 6.21 2.81
C ILE A 111 -13.54 7.66 3.24
N ASP A 112 -13.31 7.88 4.54
CA ASP A 112 -13.14 9.22 5.11
C ASP A 112 -11.69 9.54 5.49
N THR A 113 -11.43 10.80 5.84
CA THR A 113 -10.10 11.28 6.24
C THR A 113 -9.57 10.62 7.51
N ARG A 114 -10.43 10.10 8.40
CA ARG A 114 -9.99 9.40 9.61
C ARG A 114 -9.39 8.04 9.26
N MET A 115 -10.01 7.32 8.32
CA MET A 115 -9.47 6.07 7.78
C MET A 115 -8.12 6.30 7.10
N LEU A 116 -8.01 7.33 6.25
CA LEU A 116 -6.73 7.68 5.60
C LEU A 116 -5.62 7.88 6.62
N ARG A 117 -5.88 8.68 7.66
CA ARG A 117 -4.90 8.92 8.72
C ARG A 117 -4.50 7.63 9.43
N GLN A 118 -5.48 6.81 9.82
CA GLN A 118 -5.21 5.54 10.51
C GLN A 118 -4.41 4.57 9.64
N TRP A 119 -4.70 4.48 8.35
CA TRP A 119 -3.98 3.61 7.43
C TRP A 119 -2.57 4.13 7.13
N GLY A 120 -2.40 5.44 6.95
CA GLY A 120 -1.09 6.06 6.79
C GLY A 120 -0.18 5.78 7.99
N GLU A 121 -0.67 5.99 9.22
CA GLU A 121 0.08 5.68 10.44
C GLU A 121 0.44 4.18 10.54
N LYS A 122 -0.50 3.28 10.24
CA LYS A 122 -0.25 1.83 10.23
C LYS A 122 0.84 1.44 9.23
N LEU A 123 0.83 2.01 8.03
CA LEU A 123 1.83 1.73 7.00
C LEU A 123 3.21 2.24 7.42
N LYS A 124 3.29 3.47 7.95
CA LYS A 124 4.54 4.03 8.47
C LYS A 124 5.11 3.17 9.61
N GLN A 125 4.27 2.81 10.58
CA GLN A 125 4.67 1.96 11.70
C GLN A 125 5.15 0.58 11.22
N ALA A 126 4.44 -0.04 10.27
CA ALA A 126 4.84 -1.34 9.73
C ALA A 126 6.20 -1.27 9.03
N ALA A 127 6.44 -0.22 8.24
CA ALA A 127 7.72 0.01 7.57
C ALA A 127 8.88 0.28 8.54
N GLU A 128 8.62 0.89 9.69
CA GLU A 128 9.63 1.15 10.73
C GLU A 128 9.98 -0.09 11.55
N GLU A 129 9.00 -0.94 11.87
CA GLU A 129 9.22 -2.10 12.73
C GLU A 129 9.88 -3.27 11.99
N ASP A 130 9.29 -3.70 10.89
CA ASP A 130 9.77 -4.81 10.08
C ASP A 130 9.22 -4.63 8.65
N PRO A 131 10.07 -4.36 7.65
CA PRO A 131 9.65 -4.24 6.26
C PRO A 131 8.80 -5.42 5.76
N ARG A 132 8.90 -6.59 6.40
CA ARG A 132 8.07 -7.75 6.08
C ARG A 132 6.63 -7.62 6.53
N LYS A 133 6.38 -6.89 7.63
CA LYS A 133 5.03 -6.55 8.10
C LYS A 133 4.35 -5.51 7.20
N LEU A 134 5.11 -4.75 6.40
CA LEU A 134 4.53 -3.78 5.48
C LEU A 134 3.62 -4.47 4.45
N ALA A 135 4.10 -5.55 3.82
CA ALA A 135 3.31 -6.34 2.87
C ALA A 135 1.98 -6.82 3.47
N GLU A 136 2.06 -7.38 4.68
CA GLU A 136 0.89 -7.88 5.40
C GLU A 136 -0.09 -6.75 5.76
N THR A 137 0.44 -5.59 6.16
CA THR A 137 -0.35 -4.41 6.50
C THR A 137 -1.06 -3.86 5.28
N ILE A 138 -0.39 -3.77 4.13
CA ILE A 138 -0.98 -3.35 2.85
C ILE A 138 -2.11 -4.30 2.47
N ARG A 139 -1.89 -5.62 2.54
CA ARG A 139 -2.92 -6.63 2.26
C ARG A 139 -4.15 -6.49 3.17
N LYS A 140 -3.95 -6.27 4.47
CA LYS A 140 -5.05 -6.04 5.42
C LYS A 140 -5.84 -4.77 5.12
N ILE A 141 -5.15 -3.70 4.71
CA ILE A 141 -5.82 -2.45 4.32
C ILE A 141 -6.56 -2.65 3.01
N ASP A 142 -5.98 -3.32 2.01
CA ASP A 142 -6.64 -3.61 0.73
C ASP A 142 -7.91 -4.44 0.92
N GLN A 143 -7.85 -5.50 1.74
CA GLN A 143 -9.04 -6.28 2.11
C GLN A 143 -10.10 -5.37 2.74
N LYS A 144 -9.71 -4.48 3.66
CA LYS A 144 -10.67 -3.57 4.29
C LYS A 144 -11.25 -2.56 3.32
N VAL A 145 -10.46 -2.07 2.37
CA VAL A 145 -10.92 -1.21 1.28
C VAL A 145 -11.93 -1.95 0.43
N ASN A 146 -11.64 -3.19 0.00
CA ASN A 146 -12.56 -3.98 -0.81
C ASN A 146 -13.89 -4.25 -0.05
N GLU A 147 -13.84 -4.58 1.25
CA GLU A 147 -15.05 -4.67 2.10
C GLU A 147 -15.85 -3.37 2.17
N ILE A 148 -15.17 -2.23 2.17
CA ILE A 148 -15.79 -0.89 2.21
C ILE A 148 -16.27 -0.47 0.83
N LEU A 149 -15.83 -1.06 -0.27
CA LEU A 149 -16.24 -0.65 -1.63
C LEU A 149 -17.26 -1.59 -2.27
N ASN A 150 -17.33 -2.84 -1.82
CA ASN A 150 -18.39 -3.81 -2.16
C ASN A 150 -19.68 -3.58 -1.37
#